data_AF-A0A976CKB0-F1
#
_entry.id   AF-A0A976CKB0-F1
#
_cell.length_a   1.000
_cell.length_b   1.000
_cell.length_c   1.000
_cell.angle_alpha   90.00
_cell.angle_beta   90.00
_cell.angle_gamma   90.00
#
_symmetry.space_group_name_H-M   'P 1'
#
loop_
_entity.id
_entity.type
_entity.pdbx_description
1 polymer ?
#
loop_
_entity_poly.entity_id
_entity_poly.type
_entity_poly.pdbx_seq_one_letter_code
_entity_poly.pdbx_strand_id
1 'polypeptide(L)'
;MIKNFRLLDSVAILQPVSNTRLTLVEPEYESVSSLPVGLVGTIVEVYDTGKECQYLVEFADSQGIEYAMAILKADEILVLQYELAVA
;
A
#
# COMPACT_ATOMS: atom_id res chain seq x y z
N MET A 1 -9.21 -11.66 14.03
CA MET A 1 -7.81 -11.40 14.43
C MET A 1 -7.43 -10.08 13.78
N ILE A 2 -7.00 -9.09 14.56
CA ILE A 2 -6.53 -7.82 13.98
C ILE A 2 -5.21 -8.14 13.28
N LYS A 3 -5.11 -7.88 11.97
CA LYS A 3 -3.83 -8.00 11.27
C LYS A 3 -3.02 -6.75 11.64
N ASN A 4 -1.87 -6.94 12.28
CA ASN A 4 -0.94 -5.85 12.61
C ASN A 4 0.23 -5.88 11.64
N PHE A 5 0.11 -5.14 10.54
CA PHE A 5 1.24 -4.91 9.64
C PHE A 5 2.17 -3.83 10.20
N ARG A 6 3.44 -3.88 9.84
CA ARG A 6 4.50 -3.05 10.40
C ARG A 6 4.95 -2.00 9.40
N LEU A 7 5.55 -0.93 9.92
CA LEU A 7 6.28 0.04 9.12
C LEU A 7 7.32 -0.68 8.25
N LEU A 8 7.41 -0.29 6.98
CA LEU A 8 8.27 -0.85 5.93
C LEU A 8 7.95 -2.28 5.48
N ASP A 9 6.84 -2.90 5.91
CA ASP A 9 6.39 -4.14 5.26
C ASP A 9 6.03 -3.82 3.79
N SER A 10 6.56 -4.63 2.86
CA SER A 10 6.08 -4.63 1.46
C SER A 10 4.73 -5.32 1.39
N VAL A 11 3.78 -4.71 0.68
CA VAL A 11 2.41 -5.20 0.56
C VAL A 11 1.93 -5.22 -0.88
N ALA A 12 1.08 -6.18 -1.23
CA ALA A 12 0.30 -6.15 -2.47
C ALA A 12 -1.14 -5.72 -2.18
N ILE A 13 -1.72 -4.90 -3.06
CA ILE A 13 -3.14 -4.54 -2.96
C ILE A 13 -4.05 -5.68 -3.45
N LEU A 14 -5.11 -5.97 -2.70
CA LEU A 14 -6.05 -7.06 -2.95
C LEU A 14 -7.26 -6.64 -3.80
N GLN A 15 -7.48 -5.33 -3.94
CA GLN A 15 -8.55 -4.75 -4.73
C GLN A 15 -8.08 -3.47 -5.44
N PRO A 16 -8.70 -3.08 -6.57
CA PRO A 16 -8.32 -1.86 -7.26
C PRO A 16 -8.50 -0.63 -6.36
N VAL A 17 -7.54 0.29 -6.40
CA VAL A 17 -7.62 1.55 -5.64
C VAL A 17 -7.92 2.68 -6.61
N SER A 18 -9.15 3.22 -6.53
CA SER A 18 -9.59 4.36 -7.33
C SER A 18 -8.71 5.59 -7.12
N ASN A 19 -8.47 6.38 -8.17
CA ASN A 19 -7.71 7.62 -8.11
C ASN A 19 -8.26 8.64 -7.10
N THR A 20 -9.56 8.59 -6.79
CA THR A 20 -10.19 9.42 -5.75
C THR A 20 -9.67 9.16 -4.35
N ARG A 21 -8.96 8.06 -4.14
CA ARG A 21 -8.30 7.69 -2.88
C ARG A 21 -6.79 7.85 -2.94
N LEU A 22 -6.24 8.26 -4.09
CA LEU A 22 -4.82 8.41 -4.30
C LEU A 22 -4.40 9.85 -4.09
N THR A 23 -3.28 10.03 -3.40
CA THR A 23 -2.46 11.22 -3.54
C THR A 23 -1.45 10.93 -4.63
N LEU A 24 -1.58 11.58 -5.79
CA LEU A 24 -0.63 11.46 -6.90
C LEU A 24 0.46 12.53 -6.74
N VAL A 25 1.72 12.13 -6.90
CA VAL A 25 2.88 13.02 -6.68
C VAL A 25 3.41 13.56 -7.99
N GLU A 26 3.46 12.72 -9.03
CA GLU A 26 4.10 13.03 -10.31
C GLU A 26 3.06 13.26 -11.45
N PRO A 27 3.20 14.32 -12.28
CA PRO A 27 2.22 14.70 -13.30
C PRO A 27 1.90 13.62 -14.33
N GLU A 28 2.88 12.79 -14.71
CA GLU A 28 2.70 11.69 -15.67
C GLU A 28 1.67 10.64 -15.24
N TYR A 29 1.34 10.58 -13.93
CA TYR A 29 0.36 9.64 -13.39
C TYR A 29 -1.02 10.27 -13.17
N GLU A 30 -1.24 11.56 -13.46
CA GLU A 30 -2.54 12.24 -13.31
C GLU A 30 -3.67 11.58 -14.10
N SER A 31 -3.33 10.87 -15.18
CA SER A 31 -4.28 10.15 -16.03
C SER A 31 -4.69 8.77 -15.49
N VAL A 32 -4.03 8.27 -14.44
CA VAL A 32 -4.33 6.96 -13.85
C VAL A 32 -5.72 7.00 -13.19
N SER A 33 -6.60 6.09 -13.63
CA SER A 33 -7.95 5.97 -13.07
C SER A 33 -7.99 5.11 -11.81
N SER A 34 -7.09 4.12 -11.71
CA SER A 34 -6.96 3.25 -10.53
C SER A 34 -5.64 2.49 -10.51
N LEU A 35 -5.19 2.10 -9.31
CA LEU A 35 -4.11 1.13 -9.14
C LEU A 35 -4.67 -0.30 -9.29
N PRO A 36 -4.00 -1.19 -10.05
CA PRO A 36 -4.46 -2.55 -10.29
C PRO A 36 -4.18 -3.50 -9.13
N VAL A 37 -5.01 -4.54 -8.97
CA VAL A 37 -4.79 -5.64 -8.01
C VAL A 37 -3.40 -6.25 -8.19
N GLY A 38 -2.73 -6.55 -7.07
CA GLY A 38 -1.39 -7.15 -7.06
C GLY A 38 -0.26 -6.14 -7.17
N LEU A 39 -0.55 -4.86 -7.41
CA LEU A 39 0.46 -3.81 -7.36
C LEU A 39 1.10 -3.76 -5.97
N VAL A 40 2.43 -3.68 -5.95
CA VAL A 40 3.22 -3.72 -4.72
C VAL A 40 3.52 -2.29 -4.26
N GLY A 41 3.36 -2.05 -2.97
CA GLY A 41 3.76 -0.82 -2.30
C GLY A 41 4.42 -1.10 -0.96
N THR A 42 4.83 -0.04 -0.28
CA THR A 42 5.51 -0.09 1.03
C THR A 42 4.69 0.66 2.06
N ILE A 43 4.49 0.08 3.25
CA ILE A 43 3.86 0.80 4.36
C ILE A 43 4.84 1.85 4.88
N VAL A 44 4.47 3.12 4.80
CA VAL A 44 5.29 4.26 5.26
C VAL A 44 4.71 4.97 6.48
N GLU A 45 3.46 4.69 6.86
CA GLU A 45 2.87 5.13 8.13
C GLU A 45 1.81 4.12 8.62
N VAL A 46 1.71 3.94 9.94
CA VAL A 46 0.69 3.08 10.57
C VAL A 46 -0.16 3.93 11.51
N TYR A 47 -1.44 4.08 11.16
CA TYR A 47 -2.41 4.79 11.98
C TYR A 47 -3.19 3.79 12.86
N ASP A 48 -2.95 3.79 14.16
CA ASP A 48 -3.74 3.04 15.13
C ASP A 48 -4.90 3.90 15.65
N THR A 49 -6.13 3.54 15.28
CA THR A 49 -7.35 4.24 15.73
C THR A 49 -7.97 3.61 16.98
N GLY A 50 -7.34 2.59 17.56
CA GLY A 50 -7.84 1.80 18.69
C GLY A 50 -8.94 0.78 18.33
N LYS A 51 -9.55 0.89 17.14
CA LYS A 51 -10.54 -0.08 16.61
C LYS A 51 -10.02 -0.82 15.38
N GLU A 52 -9.37 -0.09 14.49
CA GLU A 52 -8.76 -0.61 13.28
C GLU A 52 -7.42 0.10 13.00
N CYS A 53 -6.49 -0.62 12.40
CA CYS A 53 -5.29 -0.02 11.83
C CYS A 53 -5.56 0.40 10.40
N GLN A 54 -5.07 1.57 10.02
CA GLN A 54 -4.99 2.03 8.64
C GLN A 54 -3.51 2.25 8.28
N TYR A 55 -3.19 2.06 7.01
CA TYR A 55 -1.81 2.01 6.53
C TYR A 55 -1.66 3.01 5.39
N LEU A 56 -0.75 3.96 5.53
CA LEU A 56 -0.31 4.74 4.38
C LEU A 56 0.66 3.88 3.58
N VAL A 57 0.29 3.58 2.34
CA VAL A 57 1.10 2.79 1.42
C VAL A 57 1.59 3.69 0.30
N GLU A 58 2.91 3.71 0.13
CA GLU A 58 3.60 4.37 -0.97
C GLU A 58 3.79 3.38 -2.13
N PHE A 59 3.57 3.87 -3.35
CA PHE A 59 3.82 3.14 -4.60
C PHE A 59 4.88 3.90 -5.40
N ALA A 60 5.92 3.16 -5.79
CA ALA A 60 7.06 3.70 -6.51
C ALA A 60 7.32 2.91 -7.79
N ASP A 61 7.92 3.58 -8.77
CA ASP A 61 8.28 2.97 -10.04
C ASP A 61 9.52 2.06 -9.91
N SER A 62 9.97 1.52 -11.04
CA SER A 62 11.16 0.65 -11.07
C SER A 62 12.48 1.34 -10.68
N GLN A 63 12.51 2.67 -10.63
CA GLN A 63 13.65 3.47 -10.18
C GLN A 63 13.54 3.87 -8.71
N GLY A 64 12.44 3.49 -8.04
CA GLY A 64 12.15 3.88 -6.66
C GLY A 64 11.62 5.31 -6.54
N ILE A 65 11.10 5.89 -7.63
CA ILE A 65 10.46 7.21 -7.61
C ILE A 65 9.00 7.01 -7.21
N GLU A 66 8.60 7.63 -6.11
CA GLU A 66 7.23 7.66 -5.65
C GLU A 66 6.32 8.31 -6.70
N TYR A 67 5.18 7.68 -6.99
CA TYR A 67 4.16 8.27 -7.86
C TYR A 67 2.76 8.33 -7.25
N ALA A 68 2.47 7.50 -6.25
CA ALA A 68 1.17 7.50 -5.59
C ALA A 68 1.27 7.06 -4.13
N MET A 69 0.37 7.60 -3.31
CA MET A 69 0.08 7.08 -1.97
C MET A 69 -1.40 6.79 -1.79
N ALA A 70 -1.72 5.82 -0.93
CA ALA A 70 -3.09 5.57 -0.51
C ALA A 70 -3.15 5.15 0.96
N ILE A 71 -4.20 5.60 1.66
CA ILE A 71 -4.54 5.05 2.97
C ILE A 71 -5.43 3.82 2.76
N LEU A 72 -4.93 2.66 3.17
CA LEU A 72 -5.54 1.35 2.97
C LEU A 72 -5.81 0.65 4.30
N LYS A 73 -6.87 -0.15 4.34
CA LYS A 73 -7.22 -1.00 5.48
C LYS A 73 -6.54 -2.36 5.42
N ALA A 74 -6.51 -3.04 6.56
CA ALA A 74 -5.88 -4.35 6.72
C ALA A 74 -6.43 -5.47 5.80
N ASP A 75 -7.68 -5.35 5.36
CA ASP A 75 -8.35 -6.27 4.44
C ASP A 75 -8.12 -5.92 2.96
N GLU A 76 -7.55 -4.75 2.66
CA GLU A 76 -7.25 -4.30 1.31
C GLU A 76 -5.83 -4.68 0.85
N ILE A 77 -4.99 -5.17 1.78
CA ILE A 77 -3.57 -5.44 1.52
C ILE A 77 -3.11 -6.79 2.08
N LEU A 78 -2.06 -7.32 1.45
CA LEU A 78 -1.38 -8.55 1.83
C LEU A 78 0.12 -8.28 1.98
N VAL A 79 0.68 -8.51 3.18
CA VAL A 79 2.13 -8.46 3.39
C VAL A 79 2.82 -9.56 2.60
N LEU A 80 3.85 -9.16 1.85
CA LEU A 80 4.67 -10.06 1.05
C LEU A 80 5.88 -10.49 1.87
N GLN A 81 5.94 -11.78 2.18
CA GLN A 81 7.13 -12.42 2.74
C GLN A 81 7.69 -13.35 1.67
N TYR A 82 8.76 -12.93 1.01
CA TYR A 82 9.36 -13.65 -0.11
C TYR A 82 10.06 -14.94 0.32
N GLU A 83 10.49 -15.00 1.59
CA GLU A 83 11.13 -16.16 2.17
C GLU A 83 10.28 -16.71 3.31
N LEU A 84 10.15 -18.03 3.34
CA LEU A 84 9.60 -18.70 4.51
C LEU A 84 10.67 -18.63 5.61
N ALA A 85 10.45 -17.80 6.62
CA ALA A 85 11.30 -17.82 7.81
C ALA A 85 11.15 -19.19 8.49
N VAL A 86 12.17 -20.05 8.34
CA VAL A 86 12.25 -21.29 9.10
C VAL A 86 12.76 -20.92 10.50
N ALA A 87 11.95 -21.21 11.51
CA ALA A 87 12.27 -20.99 12.92
C ALA A 87 13.30 -22.00 13.45
#